data_AF-A0A3R9UUI4-F1
#
_entry.id   AF-A0A3R9UUI4-F1
#
_cell.length_a   1.000
_cell.length_b   1.000
_cell.length_c   1.000
_cell.angle_alpha   90.00
_cell.angle_beta   90.00
_cell.angle_gamma   90.00
#
_symmetry.space_group_name_H-M   'P 1'
#
loop_
_entity.id
_entity.type
_entity.pdbx_description
1 polymer ?
#
loop_
_entity_poly.entity_id
_entity_poly.type
_entity_poly.pdbx_seq_one_letter_code
_entity_poly.pdbx_strand_id
1 'polypeptide(L)'
;MNTLSAAEILAAGVWQSGLGQVIGGLVIVAVLIAAVWLGFRVRDRESATPKPEEQPHRPETDQLPGEMSEYRRPEVMPQTDGEHRLMPYQLKKSGTETSPDPPSEEKRKWGGISSGGFGSGGTGHGD
;
A
#
# COMPACT_ATOMS: atom_id res chain seq x y z
N MET A 1 -63.19 -1.57 17.76
CA MET A 1 -62.44 -2.67 18.41
C MET A 1 -61.01 -2.56 17.95
N ASN A 2 -60.13 -2.18 18.86
CA ASN A 2 -58.94 -1.39 18.58
C ASN A 2 -57.73 -2.30 18.39
N THR A 3 -57.45 -2.69 17.15
CA THR A 3 -56.29 -3.52 16.82
C THR A 3 -54.95 -2.81 17.07
N LEU A 4 -54.95 -1.48 17.12
CA LEU A 4 -53.78 -0.68 17.50
C LEU A 4 -53.35 -0.91 18.96
N SER A 5 -54.31 -1.12 19.87
CA SER A 5 -54.05 -1.30 21.30
C SER A 5 -53.32 -2.61 21.61
N ALA A 6 -53.62 -3.70 20.91
CA ALA A 6 -52.95 -4.98 21.13
C ALA A 6 -51.48 -4.95 20.66
N ALA A 7 -51.20 -4.32 19.52
CA ALA A 7 -49.85 -4.15 19.01
C ALA A 7 -49.00 -3.26 19.93
N GLU A 8 -49.57 -2.17 20.46
CA GLU A 8 -48.89 -1.28 21.41
C GLU A 8 -48.58 -1.96 22.74
N ILE A 9 -49.50 -2.77 23.28
CA ILE A 9 -49.30 -3.52 24.53
C ILE A 9 -48.21 -4.60 24.34
N LEU A 10 -48.23 -5.31 23.21
CA LEU A 10 -47.19 -6.28 22.87
C LEU A 10 -45.85 -5.61 22.61
N ALA A 11 -45.82 -4.50 21.89
CA ALA A 11 -44.59 -3.73 21.66
C ALA A 11 -44.00 -3.25 22.98
N ALA A 12 -44.79 -2.65 23.87
CA ALA A 12 -44.34 -2.20 25.19
C ALA A 12 -43.75 -3.35 26.04
N GLY A 13 -44.37 -4.54 26.01
CA GLY A 13 -43.85 -5.73 26.70
C GLY A 13 -42.59 -6.34 26.06
N VAL A 14 -42.44 -6.27 24.74
CA VAL A 14 -41.26 -6.78 24.01
C VAL A 14 -40.00 -5.98 24.32
N TRP A 15 -40.11 -4.66 24.48
CA TRP A 15 -38.98 -3.82 24.87
C TRP A 15 -38.56 -4.01 26.34
N GLN A 16 -39.50 -4.32 27.25
CA GLN A 16 -39.20 -4.58 28.67
C GLN A 16 -38.71 -6.01 28.96
N SER A 17 -39.06 -6.99 28.12
CA SER A 17 -38.71 -8.42 28.31
C SER A 17 -37.30 -8.80 27.81
N GLY A 18 -36.53 -7.84 27.28
CA GLY A 18 -35.19 -8.09 26.73
C GLY A 18 -35.18 -8.71 25.33
N LEU A 19 -36.33 -9.19 24.82
CA LEU A 19 -36.47 -9.73 23.48
C LEU A 19 -36.17 -8.67 22.40
N GLY A 20 -36.58 -7.42 22.62
CA GLY A 20 -36.25 -6.31 21.74
C GLY A 20 -34.73 -6.09 21.58
N GLN A 21 -33.95 -6.33 22.64
CA GLN A 21 -32.49 -6.17 22.62
C GLN A 21 -31.80 -7.30 21.83
N VAL A 22 -32.34 -8.52 21.90
CA VAL A 22 -31.89 -9.66 21.10
C VAL A 22 -32.18 -9.42 19.61
N ILE A 23 -33.40 -8.97 19.28
CA ILE A 23 -33.78 -8.65 17.90
C ILE A 23 -32.91 -7.51 17.37
N GLY A 24 -32.71 -6.45 18.16
CA GLY A 24 -31.83 -5.34 17.80
C GLY A 24 -30.40 -5.80 17.52
N GLY A 25 -29.84 -6.65 18.38
CA GLY A 25 -28.53 -7.25 18.17
C GLY A 25 -28.45 -8.08 16.89
N LEU A 26 -29.47 -8.91 16.62
CA LEU A 26 -29.55 -9.73 15.42
C LEU A 26 -29.62 -8.89 14.14
N VAL A 27 -30.38 -7.79 14.16
CA VAL A 27 -30.46 -6.84 13.05
C VAL A 27 -29.10 -6.22 12.78
N ILE A 28 -28.40 -5.76 13.82
CA ILE A 28 -27.04 -5.19 13.66
C ILE A 28 -26.08 -6.22 13.06
N VAL A 29 -26.08 -7.45 13.56
CA VAL A 29 -25.24 -8.55 13.03
C VAL A 29 -25.56 -8.82 11.55
N ALA A 30 -26.84 -8.89 11.19
CA ALA A 30 -27.25 -9.10 9.81
C ALA A 30 -26.76 -7.98 8.88
N VAL A 31 -26.84 -6.72 9.32
CA VAL A 31 -26.33 -5.57 8.57
C VAL A 31 -24.81 -5.64 8.38
N LEU A 32 -24.06 -6.01 9.43
CA LEU A 32 -22.59 -6.14 9.34
C LEU A 32 -22.19 -7.26 8.37
N ILE A 33 -22.87 -8.41 8.41
CA ILE A 33 -22.64 -9.52 7.49
C ILE A 33 -22.92 -9.07 6.05
N ALA A 34 -24.03 -8.37 5.81
CA ALA A 34 -24.37 -7.85 4.49
C ALA A 34 -23.32 -6.87 3.95
N ALA A 35 -22.78 -5.99 4.81
CA ALA A 35 -21.73 -5.06 4.42
C ALA A 35 -20.43 -5.78 4.00
N VAL A 36 -19.99 -6.78 4.78
CA VAL A 36 -18.81 -7.59 4.45
C VAL A 36 -19.03 -8.38 3.16
N TRP A 37 -20.20 -8.99 2.99
CA TRP A 37 -20.54 -9.75 1.79
C TRP A 37 -20.60 -8.85 0.54
N LEU A 38 -21.12 -7.62 0.66
CA LEU A 38 -21.09 -6.63 -0.41
C LEU A 38 -19.64 -6.25 -0.78
N GLY A 39 -18.76 -6.09 0.22
CA GLY A 39 -17.33 -5.85 -0.01
C GLY A 39 -16.65 -6.96 -0.80
N PHE A 40 -16.91 -8.23 -0.43
CA PHE A 40 -16.40 -9.37 -1.20
C PHE A 40 -16.98 -9.43 -2.61
N ARG A 41 -18.29 -9.21 -2.77
CA ARG A 41 -18.96 -9.15 -4.08
C ARG A 41 -18.34 -8.11 -5.01
N VAL A 42 -17.92 -6.96 -4.48
CA VAL A 42 -17.25 -5.89 -5.24
C VAL A 42 -15.84 -6.33 -5.62
N ARG A 43 -15.07 -6.89 -4.67
CA ARG A 43 -13.71 -7.39 -4.92
C ARG A 43 -13.67 -8.51 -5.97
N ASP A 44 -14.69 -9.38 -6.00
CA ASP A 44 -14.78 -10.47 -6.98
C ASP A 44 -15.02 -9.98 -8.42
N ARG A 45 -15.36 -8.70 -8.62
CA ARG A 45 -15.43 -8.08 -9.96
C ARG A 45 -14.08 -7.61 -10.47
N GLU A 46 -13.09 -7.52 -9.60
CA GLU A 46 -11.71 -7.21 -9.96
C GLU A 46 -10.98 -8.49 -10.35
N SER A 47 -9.86 -8.35 -11.07
CA SER A 47 -8.96 -9.47 -11.36
C SER A 47 -8.54 -10.14 -10.06
N ALA A 48 -8.60 -11.47 -10.01
CA ALA A 48 -8.11 -12.22 -8.86
C ALA A 48 -6.66 -11.81 -8.55
N THR A 49 -6.33 -11.69 -7.27
CA THR A 49 -4.94 -11.48 -6.85
C THR A 49 -4.09 -12.59 -7.47
N PRO A 50 -2.99 -12.26 -8.17
CA PRO A 50 -2.17 -13.25 -8.85
C PRO A 50 -1.69 -14.28 -7.83
N LYS A 51 -1.79 -15.56 -8.19
CA LYS A 51 -1.33 -16.64 -7.32
C LYS A 51 0.20 -16.59 -7.20
N PRO A 52 0.80 -17.16 -6.14
CA PRO A 52 2.26 -17.23 -6.01
C PRO A 52 2.94 -17.84 -7.23
N GLU A 53 2.29 -18.80 -7.89
CA GLU A 53 2.80 -19.47 -9.09
C GLU A 53 2.67 -18.60 -10.35
N GLU A 54 1.76 -17.62 -10.35
CA GLU A 54 1.58 -16.63 -11.41
C GLU A 54 2.51 -15.42 -11.23
N GLN A 55 3.21 -15.33 -10.10
CA GLN A 55 4.24 -14.31 -9.91
C GLN A 55 5.41 -14.56 -10.87
N PRO A 56 6.07 -13.50 -11.35
CA PRO A 56 7.29 -13.65 -12.13
C PRO A 56 8.33 -14.47 -11.36
N HIS A 57 8.59 -15.69 -11.84
CA HIS A 57 9.67 -16.52 -11.31
C HIS A 57 11.01 -16.04 -11.83
N ARG A 58 12.06 -16.28 -11.04
CA ARG A 58 13.41 -16.09 -11.52
C ARG A 58 13.63 -17.01 -12.74
N PRO A 59 14.27 -16.53 -13.82
CA PRO A 59 14.69 -17.41 -14.90
C PRO A 59 15.54 -18.57 -14.37
N GLU A 60 15.50 -19.73 -15.04
CA GLU A 60 16.22 -20.96 -14.63
C GLU A 60 17.76 -20.83 -14.62
N THR A 61 18.27 -19.65 -14.92
CA THR A 61 19.68 -19.31 -14.74
C THR A 61 19.98 -19.06 -13.26
N ASP A 62 20.94 -19.80 -12.72
CA ASP A 62 21.47 -19.56 -11.37
C ASP A 62 22.25 -18.22 -11.27
N GLN A 63 22.46 -17.56 -12.42
CA GLN A 63 23.03 -16.22 -12.48
C GLN A 63 22.13 -15.23 -11.75
N LEU A 64 22.71 -14.48 -10.79
CA LEU A 64 22.08 -13.31 -10.19
C LEU A 64 21.48 -12.45 -11.32
N PRO A 65 20.25 -11.91 -11.18
CA PRO A 65 19.77 -10.91 -12.11
C PRO A 65 20.88 -9.87 -12.11
N GLY A 66 21.48 -9.60 -13.27
CA GLY A 66 22.62 -8.71 -13.35
C GLY A 66 22.33 -7.44 -12.57
N GLU A 67 23.36 -6.86 -11.96
CA GLU A 67 23.23 -5.58 -11.28
C GLU A 67 22.79 -4.51 -12.28
N MET A 68 21.47 -4.36 -12.47
CA MET A 68 20.91 -3.18 -13.10
C MET A 68 20.93 -2.07 -12.05
N SER A 69 22.14 -1.59 -11.77
CA SER A 69 22.32 -0.31 -11.13
C SER A 69 22.06 0.74 -12.22
N GLU A 70 20.85 1.29 -12.24
CA GLU A 70 20.70 2.59 -12.87
C GLU A 70 21.52 3.56 -12.03
N TYR A 71 22.69 3.96 -12.54
CA TYR A 71 23.54 4.89 -11.83
C TYR A 71 22.75 6.18 -11.62
N ARG A 72 22.71 6.65 -10.39
CA ARG A 72 21.93 7.80 -10.01
C ARG A 72 22.88 8.87 -9.54
N ARG A 73 22.93 10.01 -10.24
CA ARG A 73 23.72 11.16 -9.79
C ARG A 73 22.83 12.08 -8.94
N PRO A 74 23.36 12.64 -7.83
CA PRO A 74 22.68 13.68 -7.09
C PRO A 74 22.36 14.83 -8.03
N GLU A 75 21.12 15.32 -7.99
CA GLU A 75 20.75 16.45 -8.81
C GLU A 75 21.41 17.73 -8.29
N VAL A 76 22.01 18.50 -9.20
CA VAL A 76 22.58 19.81 -8.87
C VAL A 76 21.44 20.82 -8.74
N MET A 77 21.45 21.60 -7.65
CA MET A 77 20.48 22.68 -7.44
C MET A 77 20.52 23.67 -8.60
N PRO A 78 19.37 24.04 -9.19
CA PRO A 78 19.32 25.06 -10.22
C PRO A 78 19.98 26.35 -9.74
N GLN A 79 20.95 26.86 -10.49
CA GLN A 79 21.54 28.16 -10.19
C GLN A 79 20.52 29.24 -10.56
N THR A 80 20.24 30.15 -9.63
CA THR A 80 19.34 31.30 -9.84
C THR A 80 20.17 32.58 -9.96
N ASP A 81 19.59 33.60 -10.61
CA ASP A 81 20.15 34.95 -10.76
C ASP A 81 20.32 35.71 -9.43
N GLY A 82 19.81 35.14 -8.33
CA GLY A 82 19.86 35.71 -6.99
C GLY A 82 18.76 36.74 -6.73
N GLU A 83 18.06 37.19 -7.77
CA GLU A 83 16.89 38.07 -7.66
C GLU A 83 15.64 37.29 -7.29
N HIS A 84 15.50 36.08 -7.85
CA HIS A 84 14.35 35.21 -7.62
C HIS A 84 14.71 34.08 -6.65
N ARG A 85 13.98 34.00 -5.53
CA ARG A 85 14.06 32.86 -4.61
C ARG A 85 13.50 31.61 -5.28
N LEU A 86 14.24 30.51 -5.19
CA LEU A 86 13.80 29.23 -5.71
C LEU A 86 12.64 28.68 -4.85
N MET A 87 11.49 28.49 -5.47
CA MET A 87 10.29 27.96 -4.83
C MET A 87 10.21 26.43 -4.99
N PRO A 88 9.55 25.70 -4.08
CA PRO A 88 9.50 24.23 -4.14
C PRO A 88 9.00 23.65 -5.46
N TYR A 89 8.09 24.35 -6.14
CA TYR A 89 7.54 23.93 -7.43
C TYR A 89 8.49 24.16 -8.62
N GLN A 90 9.60 24.88 -8.42
CA GLN A 90 10.65 25.10 -9.42
C GLN A 90 11.77 24.06 -9.31
N LEU A 91 11.75 23.22 -8.26
CA LEU A 91 12.65 22.08 -8.12
C LEU A 91 12.14 20.89 -8.95
N LYS A 92 13.06 20.09 -9.49
CA LYS A 92 12.66 18.82 -10.10
C LYS A 92 12.10 17.87 -9.04
N LYS A 93 11.20 17.00 -9.47
CA LYS A 93 10.41 16.12 -8.59
C LYS A 93 11.25 15.03 -7.91
N SER A 94 12.40 14.68 -8.46
CA SER A 94 13.36 13.74 -7.86
C SER A 94 14.62 14.49 -7.46
N GLY A 95 15.18 14.22 -6.27
CA GLY A 95 16.47 14.80 -5.85
C GLY A 95 17.70 14.20 -6.55
N THR A 96 17.46 13.44 -7.62
CA THR A 96 18.44 12.61 -8.30
C THR A 96 18.02 12.39 -9.74
N GLU A 97 19.00 12.24 -10.62
CA GLU A 97 18.80 11.99 -12.04
C GLU A 97 19.60 10.77 -12.50
N THR A 98 19.14 10.14 -13.59
CA THR A 98 19.83 9.00 -14.21
C THR A 98 21.18 9.46 -14.77
N SER A 99 22.24 8.77 -14.36
CA SER A 99 23.61 8.96 -14.86
C SER A 99 23.89 7.91 -15.93
N PRO A 100 24.32 8.32 -17.13
CA PRO A 100 24.76 7.38 -18.16
C PRO A 100 26.12 6.74 -17.81
N ASP A 101 26.91 7.39 -16.95
CA ASP A 101 28.26 6.96 -16.61
C ASP A 101 28.33 6.34 -15.21
N PRO A 102 29.18 5.32 -15.02
CA PRO A 102 29.46 4.74 -13.71
C PRO A 102 30.14 5.76 -12.78
N PRO A 103 29.88 5.71 -11.46
CA PRO A 103 30.50 6.61 -10.50
C PRO A 103 32.02 6.39 -10.43
N SER A 104 32.76 7.50 -10.30
CA SER A 104 34.20 7.49 -10.02
C SER A 104 34.50 6.77 -8.70
N GLU A 105 35.73 6.28 -8.52
CA GLU A 105 36.13 5.55 -7.30
C GLU A 105 35.93 6.37 -6.03
N GLU A 106 36.23 7.67 -6.08
CA GLU A 106 36.00 8.58 -4.96
C GLU A 106 34.50 8.65 -4.61
N LYS A 107 33.61 8.70 -5.61
CA LYS A 107 32.16 8.70 -5.39
C LYS A 107 31.64 7.36 -4.92
N ARG A 108 32.21 6.24 -5.39
CA ARG A 108 31.87 4.88 -4.90
C ARG A 108 32.17 4.72 -3.42
N LYS A 109 33.32 5.22 -2.95
CA LYS A 109 33.71 5.19 -1.53
C LYS A 109 32.68 5.85 -0.61
N TRP A 110 32.06 6.94 -1.06
CA TRP A 110 31.07 7.69 -0.28
C TRP A 110 29.61 7.37 -0.66
N GLY A 111 29.39 6.54 -1.68
CA GLY A 111 28.07 6.21 -2.25
C GLY A 111 27.30 5.11 -1.51
N GLY A 112 27.89 4.55 -0.45
CA GLY A 112 27.33 3.42 0.29
C GLY A 112 27.66 2.07 -0.35
N ILE A 113 27.50 1.01 0.44
CA ILE A 113 27.66 -0.39 0.02
C ILE A 113 26.60 -0.69 -1.06
N SER A 114 26.97 -1.46 -2.09
CA SER A 114 26.04 -1.87 -3.15
C SER A 114 24.75 -2.39 -2.52
N SER A 115 23.61 -1.79 -2.85
CA SER A 115 22.32 -2.30 -2.41
C SER A 115 22.18 -3.71 -2.98
N GLY A 116 22.33 -4.74 -2.14
CA GLY A 116 22.14 -6.12 -2.52
C GLY A 116 20.77 -6.31 -3.18
N GLY A 117 20.71 -7.21 -4.16
CA GLY A 117 19.48 -7.52 -4.87
C GLY A 117 18.34 -7.89 -3.91
N PHE A 118 17.11 -7.58 -4.30
CA PHE A 118 15.92 -7.85 -3.49
C PHE A 118 15.92 -9.30 -2.97
N GLY A 119 16.01 -9.48 -1.65
CA GLY A 119 16.03 -10.79 -0.99
C GLY A 119 17.41 -11.31 -0.57
N SER A 120 18.52 -10.65 -0.91
CA SER A 120 19.85 -11.03 -0.40
C SER A 120 20.04 -10.51 1.03
N GLY A 121 19.57 -11.26 2.02
CA GLY A 121 19.85 -10.99 3.44
C GLY A 121 21.31 -11.21 3.86
N GLY A 122 22.27 -10.87 3.00
CA GLY A 122 23.71 -11.00 3.24
C GLY A 122 24.33 -9.66 3.59
N THR A 123 25.11 -9.62 4.68
CA THR A 123 25.97 -8.48 5.00
C THR A 123 26.94 -8.26 3.84
N GLY A 124 26.90 -7.09 3.20
CA GLY A 124 27.82 -6.75 2.12
C GLY A 124 29.27 -6.98 2.55
N HIS A 125 30.06 -7.64 1.71
CA HIS A 125 31.49 -7.86 1.94
C HIS A 125 32.20 -6.51 1.77
N GLY A 126 32.83 -6.05 2.85
CA GLY A 126 33.67 -4.86 2.83
C GLY A 126 35.12 -5.30 2.68
N ASP A 127 35.71 -4.96 1.53
CA ASP A 127 37.16 -4.97 1.30
C ASP A 127 37.60 -3.51 1.12
#